data_AF-A0AAV5HRL1-F1
#
_entry.id   AF-A0AAV5HRL1-F1
#
_cell.length_a   1.000
_cell.length_b   1.000
_cell.length_c   1.000
_cell.angle_alpha   90.00
_cell.angle_beta   90.00
_cell.angle_gamma   90.00
#
_symmetry.space_group_name_H-M   'P 1'
#
loop_
_entity.id
_entity.type
_entity.pdbx_description
1 polymer ?
#
loop_
_entity_poly.entity_id
_entity_poly.type
_entity_poly.pdbx_seq_one_letter_code
_entity_poly.pdbx_strand_id
1 'polypeptide(L)'
;MQFSVAFLLSLLLLSSAQQLPPPAAQPPSIACKSTLYPKLCRSILSAFKFPPSDPYHYGKFTVKQCLKQARQLSNIINHYLAGHPRAAAMSPLETLAMQDCGQLAELNVGYLERISSELKAAEAMKGELVDEVTSLLSGVVTNQQTCYDGLVDSKSRFASALGAPLGNMTQLYSVSLALVTNALDRNIKKRKHQFLTKPSGVRQPLETLIKALRKSSRRSSSGERVLSELSGHGILINNTVIVSPDGNHTFTNISDAIASAPSDSEPGNGYFVVYAREGYYEEYVVVPKDKKNILLIGDGINKTIITGSHNRVDNWTTYNSSTFAVSGERFVAVDITFRNTAGPEKHQAVAVRNSADCSTFYRCRFEGYQDTLYVHSLRQFYRDCDIYGTVDFIFGNAAAVFQNCNLYARKPLPYQKNAFTAQGRTDPYQNTGISIQNCTINAAPDLNMNLSFAPSYLGRPWKAYSRTVFMESFIGEVIHPAGWLEWNGTDGLDTLFYGEFANYGPGANTSMRVHWLGYKVMDAAQAVNFTVFNFTMGDAWLPDTDIPFFGGLF
;
A
#
# COMPACT_ATOMS: atom_id res chain seq x y z
N MET A 1 -81.38 3.56 -21.84
CA MET A 1 -80.11 4.21 -22.22
C MET A 1 -79.37 4.48 -20.91
N GLN A 2 -78.66 3.52 -20.33
CA GLN A 2 -77.34 2.98 -20.69
C GLN A 2 -76.21 4.02 -20.67
N PHE A 3 -75.14 3.63 -19.95
CA PHE A 3 -73.82 4.24 -19.72
C PHE A 3 -73.72 5.33 -18.63
N SER A 4 -72.82 5.26 -17.65
CA SER A 4 -72.05 4.16 -17.07
C SER A 4 -71.42 4.69 -15.77
N VAL A 5 -71.79 4.09 -14.64
CA VAL A 5 -71.09 4.24 -13.35
C VAL A 5 -69.90 3.27 -13.38
N ALA A 6 -68.75 3.71 -13.88
CA ALA A 6 -67.53 2.90 -13.86
C ALA A 6 -66.27 3.76 -14.04
N PHE A 7 -65.96 4.64 -13.08
CA PHE A 7 -64.66 5.33 -13.08
C PHE A 7 -64.12 5.71 -11.68
N LEU A 8 -64.41 4.89 -10.66
CA LEU A 8 -63.89 5.10 -9.30
C LEU A 8 -63.43 3.80 -8.60
N LEU A 9 -62.97 2.80 -9.37
CA LEU A 9 -62.55 1.50 -8.83
C LEU A 9 -61.28 0.91 -9.47
N SER A 10 -60.38 1.74 -10.01
CA SER A 10 -59.12 1.30 -10.64
C SER A 10 -57.83 1.78 -9.94
N LEU A 11 -57.92 2.36 -8.74
CA LEU A 11 -56.74 2.86 -7.98
C LEU A 11 -56.38 2.03 -6.73
N LEU A 12 -56.90 0.81 -6.62
CA LEU A 12 -56.57 -0.14 -5.54
C LEU A 12 -56.01 -1.48 -6.05
N LEU A 13 -55.29 -1.46 -7.17
CA LEU A 13 -54.38 -2.56 -7.50
C LEU A 13 -53.04 -2.29 -6.84
N LEU A 14 -52.89 -2.90 -5.67
CA LEU A 14 -51.67 -3.15 -4.94
C LEU A 14 -50.43 -3.04 -5.83
N SER A 15 -49.63 -2.01 -5.57
CA SER A 15 -48.19 -2.08 -5.78
C SER A 15 -47.63 -3.11 -4.80
N SER A 16 -47.83 -4.40 -5.09
CA SER A 16 -46.94 -5.42 -4.58
C SER A 16 -45.60 -5.14 -5.24
N ALA A 17 -44.75 -4.39 -4.53
CA ALA A 17 -43.33 -4.48 -4.75
C ALA A 17 -43.00 -5.96 -4.69
N GLN A 18 -42.77 -6.60 -5.84
CA GLN A 18 -42.18 -7.92 -5.88
C GLN A 18 -40.81 -7.76 -5.22
N GLN A 19 -40.76 -8.02 -3.91
CA GLN A 19 -39.52 -8.35 -3.25
C GLN A 19 -38.93 -9.49 -4.06
N LEU A 20 -37.81 -9.22 -4.74
CA LEU A 20 -36.97 -10.26 -5.32
C LEU A 20 -36.88 -11.38 -4.28
N PRO A 21 -37.12 -12.65 -4.67
CA PRO A 21 -37.01 -13.75 -3.73
C PRO A 21 -35.64 -13.65 -3.02
N PRO A 22 -35.58 -13.87 -1.70
CA PRO A 22 -34.32 -13.80 -0.97
C PRO A 22 -33.30 -14.70 -1.68
N PRO A 23 -32.02 -14.26 -1.78
CA PRO A 23 -31.00 -15.03 -2.47
C PRO A 23 -31.03 -16.47 -1.96
N ALA A 24 -31.10 -17.43 -2.88
CA ALA A 24 -31.11 -18.84 -2.52
C ALA A 24 -29.87 -19.16 -1.68
N ALA A 25 -30.07 -19.88 -0.57
CA ALA A 25 -28.99 -20.26 0.33
C ALA A 25 -27.86 -20.94 -0.46
N GLN A 26 -26.66 -20.40 -0.36
CA GLN A 26 -25.55 -20.90 -1.15
C GLN A 26 -24.78 -21.98 -0.40
N PRO A 27 -24.74 -23.22 -0.90
CA PRO A 27 -24.00 -24.28 -0.25
C PRO A 27 -22.49 -23.98 -0.22
N PRO A 28 -21.75 -24.45 0.80
CA PRO A 28 -20.31 -24.27 0.90
C PRO A 28 -19.52 -24.73 -0.34
N SER A 29 -20.02 -25.73 -1.06
CA SER A 29 -19.40 -26.23 -2.30
C SER A 29 -19.35 -25.17 -3.41
N ILE A 30 -20.34 -24.29 -3.48
CA ILE A 30 -20.38 -23.19 -4.46
C ILE A 30 -19.52 -22.03 -3.97
N ALA A 31 -19.65 -21.63 -2.71
CA ALA A 31 -18.89 -20.53 -2.12
C ALA A 31 -17.37 -20.78 -2.12
N CYS A 32 -16.94 -22.03 -1.92
CA CYS A 32 -15.53 -22.40 -1.86
C CYS A 32 -14.89 -22.67 -3.22
N LYS A 33 -15.63 -22.66 -4.34
CA LYS A 33 -15.10 -23.04 -5.66
C LYS A 33 -14.00 -22.09 -6.15
N SER A 34 -14.12 -20.82 -5.78
CA SER A 34 -13.25 -19.74 -6.20
C SER A 34 -12.02 -19.55 -5.29
N THR A 35 -11.93 -20.18 -4.12
CA THR A 35 -10.75 -19.99 -3.25
C THR A 35 -9.55 -20.80 -3.75
N LEU A 36 -8.32 -20.34 -3.48
CA LEU A 36 -7.10 -21.13 -3.74
C LEU A 36 -7.07 -22.44 -2.93
N TYR A 37 -7.80 -22.48 -1.80
CA TYR A 37 -7.83 -23.61 -0.87
C TYR A 37 -9.27 -24.15 -0.69
N PRO A 38 -9.88 -24.74 -1.73
CA PRO A 38 -11.30 -25.11 -1.73
C PRO A 38 -11.62 -26.25 -0.75
N LYS A 39 -10.64 -27.11 -0.43
CA LYS A 39 -10.77 -28.17 0.58
C LYS A 39 -10.79 -27.60 2.00
N LEU A 40 -9.84 -26.72 2.31
CA LEU A 40 -9.78 -26.02 3.60
C LEU A 40 -11.03 -25.17 3.82
N CYS A 41 -11.45 -24.41 2.80
CA CYS A 41 -12.68 -23.62 2.86
C CYS A 41 -13.89 -24.48 3.23
N ARG A 42 -14.09 -25.63 2.57
CA ARG A 42 -15.19 -26.56 2.91
C ARG A 42 -15.09 -27.08 4.34
N SER A 43 -13.89 -27.38 4.81
CA SER A 43 -13.65 -27.80 6.20
C SER A 43 -14.06 -26.70 7.20
N ILE A 44 -13.62 -25.45 6.97
CA ILE A 44 -13.97 -24.30 7.81
C ILE A 44 -15.49 -24.06 7.83
N LEU A 45 -16.14 -24.11 6.66
CA LEU A 45 -17.57 -23.84 6.53
C LEU A 45 -18.47 -25.01 6.98
N SER A 46 -17.91 -26.20 7.26
CA SER A 46 -18.67 -27.33 7.83
C SER A 46 -19.26 -27.03 9.21
N ALA A 47 -18.79 -25.97 9.89
CA ALA A 47 -19.36 -25.48 11.13
C ALA A 47 -20.81 -24.95 10.98
N PHE A 48 -21.26 -24.63 9.75
CA PHE A 48 -22.63 -24.22 9.48
C PHE A 48 -23.54 -25.44 9.34
N LYS A 49 -24.49 -25.60 10.27
CA LYS A 49 -25.53 -26.65 10.20
C LYS A 49 -26.46 -26.47 8.99
N PHE A 50 -26.75 -25.22 8.64
CA PHE A 50 -27.53 -24.83 7.46
C PHE A 50 -26.79 -23.73 6.69
N PRO A 51 -26.73 -23.78 5.36
CA PRO A 51 -26.15 -22.70 4.57
C PRO A 51 -26.90 -21.38 4.83
N PRO A 52 -26.20 -20.25 5.05
CA PRO A 52 -26.85 -18.97 5.21
C PRO A 52 -27.50 -18.56 3.88
N SER A 53 -28.63 -17.86 3.98
CA SER A 53 -29.29 -17.22 2.83
C SER A 53 -28.39 -16.18 2.17
N ASP A 54 -27.59 -15.47 2.97
CA ASP A 54 -26.62 -14.49 2.50
C ASP A 54 -25.17 -15.02 2.59
N PRO A 55 -24.48 -15.23 1.45
CA PRO A 55 -23.07 -15.64 1.38
C PRO A 55 -22.12 -14.80 2.22
N TYR A 56 -22.48 -13.56 2.52
CA TYR A 56 -21.73 -12.65 3.37
C TYR A 56 -21.49 -13.19 4.80
N HIS A 57 -22.38 -14.06 5.30
CA HIS A 57 -22.21 -14.71 6.60
C HIS A 57 -20.97 -15.61 6.64
N TYR A 58 -20.59 -16.21 5.51
CA TYR A 58 -19.34 -16.96 5.41
C TYR A 58 -18.12 -16.06 5.60
N GLY A 59 -18.10 -14.89 4.95
CA GLY A 59 -17.04 -13.89 5.12
C GLY A 59 -16.93 -13.40 6.57
N LYS A 60 -18.04 -13.03 7.22
CA LYS A 60 -18.04 -12.65 8.64
C LYS A 60 -17.48 -13.75 9.53
N PHE A 61 -17.86 -15.00 9.27
CA PHE A 61 -17.39 -16.15 10.04
C PHE A 61 -15.89 -16.37 9.87
N THR A 62 -15.39 -16.36 8.64
CA THR A 62 -13.95 -16.57 8.39
C THR A 62 -13.10 -15.43 8.94
N VAL A 63 -13.54 -14.17 8.86
CA VAL A 63 -12.85 -13.02 9.49
C VAL A 63 -12.74 -13.22 11.01
N LYS A 64 -13.79 -13.69 11.68
CA LYS A 64 -13.72 -13.99 13.13
C LYS A 64 -12.71 -15.09 13.44
N GLN A 65 -12.62 -16.12 12.61
CA GLN A 65 -11.60 -17.17 12.77
C GLN A 65 -10.19 -16.62 12.54
N CYS A 66 -10.01 -15.81 11.49
CA CYS A 66 -8.75 -15.12 11.21
C CYS A 66 -8.30 -14.28 12.40
N LEU A 67 -9.21 -13.50 13.00
CA LEU A 67 -8.90 -12.66 14.17
C LEU A 67 -8.49 -13.49 15.38
N LYS A 68 -9.19 -14.60 15.65
CA LYS A 68 -8.83 -15.51 16.74
C LYS A 68 -7.40 -16.06 16.57
N GLN A 69 -7.07 -16.53 15.37
CA GLN A 69 -5.75 -17.07 15.07
C GLN A 69 -4.67 -15.98 15.09
N ALA A 70 -4.97 -14.78 14.60
CA ALA A 70 -4.07 -13.62 14.64
C ALA A 70 -3.66 -13.27 16.07
N ARG A 71 -4.63 -13.16 16.99
CA ARG A 71 -4.37 -12.89 18.41
C ARG A 71 -3.54 -13.99 19.06
N GLN A 72 -3.84 -15.25 18.76
CA GLN A 72 -3.07 -16.38 19.28
C GLN A 72 -1.62 -16.33 18.81
N LEU A 73 -1.38 -16.10 17.52
CA LEU A 73 -0.03 -16.00 16.96
C LEU A 73 0.75 -14.83 17.56
N SER A 74 0.14 -13.63 17.60
CA SER A 74 0.76 -12.44 18.19
C SER A 74 1.17 -12.69 19.64
N ASN A 75 0.29 -13.30 20.45
CA ASN A 75 0.61 -13.66 21.84
C ASN A 75 1.75 -14.67 21.94
N ILE A 76 1.81 -15.69 21.07
CA ILE A 76 2.87 -16.69 21.07
C ILE A 76 4.22 -16.04 20.73
N ILE A 77 4.27 -15.19 19.70
CA ILE A 77 5.50 -14.49 19.29
C ILE A 77 5.97 -13.56 20.41
N ASN A 78 5.06 -12.74 20.97
CA ASN A 78 5.40 -11.79 22.02
C ASN A 78 5.87 -12.50 23.30
N HIS A 79 5.22 -13.61 23.67
CA HIS A 79 5.67 -14.42 24.80
C HIS A 79 7.06 -15.03 24.56
N TYR A 80 7.32 -15.49 23.33
CA TYR A 80 8.63 -16.03 22.96
C TYR A 80 9.73 -14.98 23.07
N LEU A 81 9.48 -13.77 22.54
CA LEU A 81 10.39 -12.62 22.58
C LEU A 81 10.65 -12.11 24.01
N ALA A 82 9.65 -12.17 24.91
CA ALA A 82 9.71 -11.54 26.22
C ALA A 82 10.44 -12.34 27.31
N GLY A 83 10.86 -13.59 27.07
CA GLY A 83 11.54 -14.34 28.14
C GLY A 83 11.77 -15.82 27.91
N HIS A 84 11.62 -16.34 26.68
CA HIS A 84 11.93 -17.74 26.44
C HIS A 84 13.46 -17.95 26.50
N PRO A 85 13.99 -18.93 27.27
CA PRO A 85 15.43 -19.18 27.35
C PRO A 85 16.12 -19.45 26.00
N ARG A 86 15.34 -19.86 24.99
CA ARG A 86 15.84 -20.09 23.62
C ARG A 86 15.91 -18.82 22.78
N ALA A 87 15.24 -17.73 23.17
CA ALA A 87 15.35 -16.45 22.49
C ALA A 87 16.77 -15.90 22.57
N ALA A 88 17.47 -16.15 23.69
CA ALA A 88 18.88 -15.82 23.88
C ALA A 88 19.84 -16.60 22.96
N ALA A 89 19.38 -17.65 22.29
CA ALA A 89 20.18 -18.46 21.37
C ALA A 89 19.96 -18.09 19.88
N MET A 90 19.08 -17.12 19.58
CA MET A 90 18.85 -16.65 18.21
C MET A 90 20.02 -15.78 17.74
N SER A 91 20.33 -15.86 16.44
CA SER A 91 21.25 -14.89 15.82
C SER A 91 20.64 -13.48 15.81
N PRO A 92 21.44 -12.41 15.65
CA PRO A 92 20.92 -11.04 15.53
C PRO A 92 19.86 -10.91 14.43
N LEU A 93 20.14 -11.47 13.24
CA LEU A 93 19.22 -11.43 12.10
C LEU A 93 17.94 -12.23 12.37
N GLU A 94 18.03 -13.38 13.05
CA GLU A 94 16.87 -14.18 13.46
C GLU A 94 16.02 -13.45 14.51
N THR A 95 16.66 -12.73 15.43
CA THR A 95 15.96 -11.91 16.44
C THR A 95 15.18 -10.79 15.78
N LEU A 96 15.79 -10.06 14.85
CA LEU A 96 15.12 -9.01 14.08
C LEU A 96 13.95 -9.58 13.25
N ALA A 97 14.14 -10.72 12.57
CA ALA A 97 13.05 -11.35 11.82
C ALA A 97 11.87 -11.76 12.72
N MET A 98 12.14 -12.21 13.94
CA MET A 98 11.08 -12.53 14.91
C MET A 98 10.38 -11.28 15.44
N GLN A 99 11.11 -10.18 15.64
CA GLN A 99 10.54 -8.88 16.00
C GLN A 99 9.66 -8.32 14.87
N ASP A 100 10.11 -8.43 13.61
CA ASP A 100 9.33 -8.08 12.41
C ASP A 100 8.00 -8.86 12.40
N CYS A 101 8.07 -10.17 12.62
CA CYS A 101 6.90 -11.03 12.72
C CYS A 101 5.94 -10.61 13.84
N GLY A 102 6.45 -10.21 15.01
CA GLY A 102 5.64 -9.70 16.11
C GLY A 102 4.87 -8.45 15.72
N GLN A 103 5.57 -7.46 15.14
CA GLN A 103 4.95 -6.22 14.67
C GLN A 103 3.90 -6.47 13.58
N LEU A 104 4.21 -7.33 12.61
CA LEU A 104 3.30 -7.68 11.52
C LEU A 104 2.06 -8.43 12.03
N ALA A 105 2.20 -9.29 13.03
CA ALA A 105 1.09 -9.97 13.68
C ALA A 105 0.17 -8.99 14.43
N GLU A 106 0.74 -7.98 15.10
CA GLU A 106 -0.04 -6.93 15.78
C GLU A 106 -0.77 -6.01 14.80
N LEU A 107 -0.18 -5.71 13.63
CA LEU A 107 -0.88 -5.03 12.54
C LEU A 107 -2.07 -5.86 12.05
N ASN A 108 -1.88 -7.17 11.86
CA ASN A 108 -2.95 -8.08 11.42
C ASN A 108 -4.12 -8.14 12.40
N VAL A 109 -3.84 -8.16 13.71
CA VAL A 109 -4.89 -8.08 14.73
C VAL A 109 -5.69 -6.79 14.56
N GLY A 110 -5.02 -5.64 14.43
CA GLY A 110 -5.69 -4.35 14.23
C GLY A 110 -6.55 -4.28 12.95
N TYR A 111 -6.03 -4.77 11.82
CA TYR A 111 -6.79 -4.82 10.57
C TYR A 111 -8.03 -5.71 10.69
N LEU A 112 -7.88 -6.89 11.29
CA LEU A 112 -8.99 -7.83 11.47
C LEU A 112 -10.03 -7.34 12.49
N GLU A 113 -9.63 -6.57 13.49
CA GLU A 113 -10.54 -5.89 14.42
C GLU A 113 -11.37 -4.81 13.71
N ARG A 114 -10.72 -3.96 12.90
CA ARG A 114 -11.40 -2.95 12.07
C ARG A 114 -12.39 -3.61 11.12
N ILE A 115 -11.96 -4.60 10.34
CA ILE A 115 -12.86 -5.36 9.46
C ILE A 115 -14.02 -5.94 10.28
N SER A 116 -13.76 -6.62 11.41
CA SER A 116 -14.81 -7.21 12.24
C SER A 116 -15.83 -6.18 12.76
N SER A 117 -15.39 -4.97 13.08
CA SER A 117 -16.26 -3.84 13.47
C SER A 117 -17.14 -3.39 12.31
N GLU A 118 -16.52 -3.08 11.17
CA GLU A 118 -17.19 -2.64 9.95
C GLU A 118 -18.23 -3.66 9.46
N LEU A 119 -17.86 -4.94 9.43
CA LEU A 119 -18.76 -6.01 9.04
C LEU A 119 -19.93 -6.20 10.03
N LYS A 120 -19.81 -5.77 11.29
CA LYS A 120 -20.93 -5.81 12.25
C LYS A 120 -21.88 -4.62 12.06
N ALA A 121 -21.33 -3.43 11.82
CA ALA A 121 -22.11 -2.20 11.68
C ALA A 121 -22.89 -2.14 10.36
N ALA A 122 -22.42 -2.81 9.31
CA ALA A 122 -23.08 -2.80 8.01
C ALA A 122 -24.41 -3.59 8.00
N GLU A 123 -25.53 -2.86 7.85
CA GLU A 123 -26.84 -3.42 7.48
C GLU A 123 -26.87 -3.87 6.01
N ALA A 124 -26.12 -3.18 5.14
CA ALA A 124 -25.85 -3.54 3.74
C ALA A 124 -24.48 -2.99 3.30
N MET A 125 -23.78 -3.71 2.42
CA MET A 125 -22.44 -3.34 1.95
C MET A 125 -22.48 -2.27 0.84
N LYS A 126 -21.90 -1.10 1.10
CA LYS A 126 -21.60 -0.06 0.08
C LYS A 126 -20.25 -0.32 -0.57
N GLY A 127 -20.04 0.13 -1.81
CA GLY A 127 -18.80 -0.11 -2.56
C GLY A 127 -17.52 0.34 -1.87
N GLU A 128 -17.54 1.47 -1.16
CA GLU A 128 -16.38 1.97 -0.40
C GLU A 128 -15.94 1.01 0.71
N LEU A 129 -16.93 0.45 1.44
CA LEU A 129 -16.68 -0.51 2.51
C LEU A 129 -16.09 -1.84 1.98
N VAL A 130 -16.47 -2.22 0.76
CA VAL A 130 -15.94 -3.41 0.08
C VAL A 130 -14.45 -3.25 -0.18
N ASP A 131 -14.07 -2.13 -0.76
CA ASP A 131 -12.70 -1.87 -1.19
C ASP A 131 -11.79 -1.68 0.03
N GLU A 132 -12.26 -0.99 1.09
CA GLU A 132 -11.54 -0.89 2.37
C GLU A 132 -11.30 -2.28 3.00
N VAL A 133 -12.35 -3.11 3.12
CA VAL A 133 -12.22 -4.46 3.68
C VAL A 133 -11.27 -5.32 2.84
N THR A 134 -11.36 -5.24 1.52
CA THR A 134 -10.47 -5.99 0.61
C THR A 134 -9.03 -5.53 0.74
N SER A 135 -8.78 -4.21 0.86
CA SER A 135 -7.43 -3.66 1.08
C SER A 135 -6.85 -4.12 2.42
N LEU A 136 -7.62 -4.08 3.50
CA LEU A 136 -7.17 -4.55 4.81
C LEU A 136 -6.89 -6.06 4.83
N LEU A 137 -7.75 -6.88 4.22
CA LEU A 137 -7.51 -8.34 4.09
C LEU A 137 -6.29 -8.63 3.21
N SER A 138 -6.09 -7.84 2.15
CA SER A 138 -4.87 -7.94 1.33
C SER A 138 -3.63 -7.61 2.16
N GLY A 139 -3.69 -6.58 3.01
CA GLY A 139 -2.65 -6.26 3.99
C GLY A 139 -2.37 -7.40 4.97
N VAL A 140 -3.42 -8.08 5.46
CA VAL A 140 -3.28 -9.25 6.36
C VAL A 140 -2.47 -10.37 5.72
N VAL A 141 -2.78 -10.71 4.46
CA VAL A 141 -2.04 -11.73 3.69
C VAL A 141 -0.59 -11.27 3.45
N THR A 142 -0.38 -10.01 3.09
CA THR A 142 0.96 -9.44 2.86
C THR A 142 1.84 -9.48 4.10
N ASN A 143 1.30 -9.09 5.26
CA ASN A 143 2.02 -9.10 6.53
C ASN A 143 2.41 -10.52 6.93
N GLN A 144 1.49 -11.47 6.77
CA GLN A 144 1.74 -12.88 7.03
C GLN A 144 2.88 -13.42 6.15
N GLN A 145 2.86 -13.09 4.85
CA GLN A 145 3.90 -13.49 3.91
C GLN A 145 5.25 -12.86 4.26
N THR A 146 5.26 -11.56 4.61
CA THR A 146 6.48 -10.84 4.97
C THR A 146 7.16 -11.45 6.19
N CYS A 147 6.37 -11.81 7.22
CA CYS A 147 6.87 -12.53 8.39
C CYS A 147 7.50 -13.87 7.99
N TYR A 148 6.79 -14.67 7.17
CA TYR A 148 7.32 -15.95 6.72
C TYR A 148 8.63 -15.81 5.92
N ASP A 149 8.67 -14.89 4.96
CA ASP A 149 9.86 -14.63 4.14
C ASP A 149 11.05 -14.19 5.00
N GLY A 150 10.82 -13.28 5.96
CA GLY A 150 11.87 -12.82 6.89
C GLY A 150 12.49 -13.96 7.71
N LEU A 151 11.66 -14.89 8.20
CA LEU A 151 12.13 -16.07 8.94
C LEU A 151 12.90 -17.06 8.06
N VAL A 152 12.45 -17.26 6.81
CA VAL A 152 13.17 -18.12 5.84
C VAL A 152 14.51 -17.51 5.47
N ASP A 153 14.52 -16.22 5.17
CA ASP A 153 15.71 -15.48 4.78
C ASP A 153 16.73 -15.40 5.91
N SER A 154 16.28 -15.27 7.16
CA SER A 154 17.16 -15.31 8.34
C SER A 154 17.65 -16.73 8.68
N LYS A 155 17.27 -17.74 7.89
CA LYS A 155 17.50 -19.17 8.15
C LYS A 155 17.04 -19.58 9.56
N SER A 156 15.94 -19.00 10.01
CA SER A 156 15.43 -19.21 11.35
C SER A 156 15.02 -20.67 11.57
N ARG A 157 15.36 -21.21 12.75
CA ARG A 157 14.88 -22.53 13.17
C ARG A 157 13.37 -22.52 13.41
N PHE A 158 12.78 -21.34 13.60
CA PHE A 158 11.34 -21.15 13.72
C PHE A 158 10.61 -21.24 12.39
N ALA A 159 11.28 -21.06 11.25
CA ALA A 159 10.64 -21.22 9.95
C ALA A 159 10.08 -22.64 9.76
N SER A 160 10.74 -23.67 10.30
CA SER A 160 10.25 -25.05 10.28
C SER A 160 9.23 -25.34 11.39
N ALA A 161 9.48 -24.87 12.62
CA ALA A 161 8.58 -25.09 13.77
C ALA A 161 7.25 -24.34 13.65
N LEU A 162 7.28 -23.11 13.15
CA LEU A 162 6.11 -22.29 12.84
C LEU A 162 5.63 -22.50 11.40
N GLY A 163 6.35 -23.24 10.56
CA GLY A 163 6.01 -23.41 9.14
C GLY A 163 4.62 -23.98 8.90
N ALA A 164 4.23 -25.03 9.65
CA ALA A 164 2.88 -25.58 9.56
C ALA A 164 1.79 -24.64 10.13
N PRO A 165 1.95 -24.06 11.34
CA PRO A 165 1.03 -23.02 11.84
C PRO A 165 0.88 -21.79 10.92
N LEU A 166 1.99 -21.20 10.45
CA LEU A 166 2.01 -20.04 9.56
C LEU A 166 1.46 -20.39 8.17
N GLY A 167 1.75 -21.60 7.67
CA GLY A 167 1.18 -22.11 6.43
C GLY A 167 -0.34 -22.25 6.52
N ASN A 168 -0.86 -22.87 7.57
CA ASN A 168 -2.30 -23.00 7.82
C ASN A 168 -2.97 -21.62 7.94
N MET A 169 -2.30 -20.65 8.57
CA MET A 169 -2.79 -19.29 8.73
C MET A 169 -2.83 -18.52 7.42
N THR A 170 -1.80 -18.65 6.58
CA THR A 170 -1.75 -18.10 5.23
C THR A 170 -2.93 -18.61 4.39
N GLN A 171 -3.19 -19.92 4.45
CA GLN A 171 -4.32 -20.53 3.75
C GLN A 171 -5.68 -20.04 4.29
N LEU A 172 -5.81 -19.88 5.62
CA LEU A 172 -7.02 -19.35 6.24
C LEU A 172 -7.28 -17.89 5.80
N TYR A 173 -6.25 -17.04 5.77
CA TYR A 173 -6.35 -15.66 5.31
C TYR A 173 -6.74 -15.59 3.84
N SER A 174 -6.14 -16.42 2.98
CA SER A 174 -6.53 -16.56 1.57
C SER A 174 -8.00 -16.97 1.40
N VAL A 175 -8.46 -17.98 2.15
CA VAL A 175 -9.87 -18.40 2.14
C VAL A 175 -10.79 -17.25 2.55
N SER A 176 -10.44 -16.53 3.61
CA SER A 176 -11.25 -15.39 4.06
C SER A 176 -11.28 -14.26 3.05
N LEU A 177 -10.13 -13.91 2.45
CA LEU A 177 -10.03 -12.90 1.40
C LEU A 177 -10.91 -13.26 0.19
N ALA A 178 -10.82 -14.49 -0.30
CA ALA A 178 -11.61 -14.95 -1.43
C ALA A 178 -13.12 -14.97 -1.12
N LEU A 179 -13.53 -15.48 0.06
CA LEU A 179 -14.95 -15.52 0.43
C LEU A 179 -15.55 -14.13 0.61
N VAL A 180 -14.81 -13.23 1.24
CA VAL A 180 -15.24 -11.84 1.43
C VAL A 180 -15.33 -11.15 0.07
N THR A 181 -14.27 -11.14 -0.73
CA THR A 181 -14.26 -10.47 -2.04
C THR A 181 -15.38 -10.97 -2.96
N ASN A 182 -15.57 -12.30 -3.08
CA ASN A 182 -16.64 -12.86 -3.92
C ASN A 182 -18.05 -12.56 -3.42
N ALA A 183 -18.24 -12.44 -2.09
CA ALA A 183 -19.53 -12.03 -1.53
C ALA A 183 -19.83 -10.56 -1.83
N LEU A 184 -18.80 -9.73 -1.95
CA LEU A 184 -18.90 -8.29 -2.17
C LEU A 184 -19.11 -7.93 -3.64
N ASP A 185 -18.47 -8.64 -4.58
CA ASP A 185 -18.65 -8.44 -6.04
C ASP A 185 -20.09 -8.62 -6.51
N ARG A 186 -20.88 -9.44 -5.81
CA ARG A 186 -22.30 -9.69 -6.16
C ARG A 186 -23.26 -8.58 -5.77
N ASN A 187 -22.81 -7.62 -4.96
CA ASN A 187 -23.63 -6.55 -4.41
C ASN A 187 -23.29 -5.15 -4.95
N ILE A 188 -22.36 -5.02 -5.91
CA ILE A 188 -22.01 -3.75 -6.54
C ILE A 188 -23.15 -3.31 -7.48
N LYS A 189 -24.22 -2.72 -6.92
CA LYS A 189 -25.12 -1.85 -7.67
C LYS A 189 -24.32 -0.63 -8.14
N LYS A 190 -24.49 -0.25 -9.41
CA LYS A 190 -23.82 0.87 -10.12
C LYS A 190 -23.36 1.99 -9.15
N ARG A 191 -22.04 2.17 -9.04
CA ARG A 191 -21.37 3.24 -8.29
C ARG A 191 -21.98 4.59 -8.70
N LYS A 192 -22.57 5.32 -7.74
CA LYS A 192 -22.73 6.78 -7.85
C LYS A 192 -21.59 7.37 -7.04
N HIS A 193 -20.71 8.13 -7.69
CA HIS A 193 -19.69 8.93 -7.00
C HIS A 193 -20.42 9.90 -6.06
N GLN A 194 -20.42 9.59 -4.77
CA GLN A 194 -21.02 10.45 -3.77
C GLN A 194 -19.85 11.07 -3.01
N PHE A 195 -19.59 12.34 -3.26
CA PHE A 195 -18.59 13.09 -2.51
C PHE A 195 -18.91 13.00 -1.01
N LEU A 196 -17.97 12.45 -0.24
CA LEU A 196 -18.08 12.42 1.22
C LEU A 196 -18.26 13.85 1.73
N THR A 197 -19.18 14.00 2.70
CA THR A 197 -19.39 15.27 3.38
C THR A 197 -18.11 15.64 4.12
N LYS A 198 -17.48 16.76 3.75
CA LYS A 198 -16.21 17.18 4.33
C LYS A 198 -16.42 17.51 5.82
N PRO A 199 -15.56 17.02 6.73
CA PRO A 199 -15.63 17.41 8.13
C PRO A 199 -15.51 18.94 8.24
N SER A 200 -16.33 19.53 9.11
CA SER A 200 -16.36 20.97 9.36
C SER A 200 -15.05 21.44 9.99
N GLY A 201 -14.36 22.37 9.34
CA GLY A 201 -13.12 22.97 9.84
C GLY A 201 -12.48 23.91 8.83
N VAL A 202 -11.64 24.82 9.29
CA VAL A 202 -10.89 25.73 8.41
C VAL A 202 -9.84 24.92 7.66
N ARG A 203 -9.96 24.87 6.33
CA ARG A 203 -9.01 24.21 5.44
C ARG A 203 -8.06 25.23 4.82
N GLN A 204 -6.81 24.84 4.65
CA GLN A 204 -5.78 25.68 4.03
C GLN A 204 -5.25 25.00 2.77
N PRO A 205 -5.16 25.71 1.63
CA PRO A 205 -4.50 25.18 0.45
C PRO A 205 -3.05 24.78 0.75
N LEU A 206 -2.60 23.62 0.28
CA LEU A 206 -1.27 23.07 0.60
C LEU A 206 -0.16 24.03 0.19
N GLU A 207 -0.25 24.62 -1.01
CA GLU A 207 0.75 25.58 -1.49
C GLU A 207 0.81 26.85 -0.64
N THR A 208 -0.32 27.30 -0.10
CA THR A 208 -0.37 28.45 0.81
C THR A 208 0.27 28.10 2.15
N LEU A 209 -0.03 26.91 2.69
CA LEU A 209 0.59 26.41 3.92
C LEU A 209 2.11 26.33 3.78
N ILE A 210 2.61 25.71 2.71
CA ILE A 210 4.06 25.58 2.44
C ILE A 210 4.73 26.96 2.36
N LYS A 211 4.13 27.91 1.65
CA LYS A 211 4.65 29.29 1.56
C LYS A 211 4.68 29.98 2.92
N ALA A 212 3.65 29.80 3.74
CA ALA A 212 3.58 30.38 5.08
C ALA A 212 4.66 29.81 6.01
N LEU A 213 4.82 28.48 6.04
CA LEU A 213 5.85 27.79 6.83
C LEU A 213 7.26 28.28 6.48
N ARG A 214 7.58 28.36 5.18
CA ARG A 214 8.88 28.85 4.68
C ARG A 214 9.12 30.32 4.98
N LYS A 215 8.07 31.16 5.01
CA LYS A 215 8.18 32.59 5.30
C LYS A 215 8.33 32.89 6.79
N SER A 216 7.64 32.15 7.66
CA SER A 216 7.72 32.29 9.12
C SER A 216 9.15 32.13 9.66
N SER A 217 10.03 31.46 8.90
CA SER A 217 11.44 31.31 9.24
C SER A 217 12.29 32.58 9.05
N ARG A 218 11.84 33.58 8.27
CA ARG A 218 12.63 34.81 8.02
C ARG A 218 12.43 35.91 9.06
N ARG A 219 11.53 35.73 10.04
CA ARG A 219 11.32 36.69 11.14
C ARG A 219 11.27 35.96 12.48
N SER A 220 12.21 36.30 13.35
CA SER A 220 12.15 36.01 14.78
C SER A 220 10.95 36.74 15.41
N SER A 221 10.30 36.05 16.36
CA SER A 221 9.32 36.53 17.33
C SER A 221 8.08 37.24 16.77
N SER A 222 6.95 36.53 16.74
CA SER A 222 5.69 36.86 17.43
C SER A 222 4.59 35.96 16.86
N GLY A 223 3.82 35.34 17.74
CA GLY A 223 2.73 34.46 17.35
C GLY A 223 1.68 35.24 16.58
N GLU A 224 1.50 34.89 15.31
CA GLU A 224 0.41 35.40 14.51
C GLU A 224 -0.31 34.23 13.85
N ARG A 225 -1.56 34.04 14.28
CA ARG A 225 -2.50 33.05 13.73
C ARG A 225 -2.62 33.28 12.22
N VAL A 226 -2.33 32.25 11.45
CA VAL A 226 -2.66 32.19 10.02
C VAL A 226 -4.19 32.25 9.89
N LEU A 227 -4.70 33.43 9.55
CA LEU A 227 -6.12 33.69 9.38
C LEU A 227 -6.59 33.16 8.02
N SER A 228 -7.17 31.95 8.06
CA SER A 228 -8.38 31.49 7.35
C SER A 228 -8.88 32.34 6.16
N GLU A 229 -8.62 31.89 4.93
CA GLU A 229 -9.55 32.09 3.80
C GLU A 229 -10.52 30.91 3.75
N LEU A 230 -11.83 31.21 3.73
CA LEU A 230 -12.92 30.24 3.62
C LEU A 230 -12.97 29.64 2.22
N SER A 231 -12.10 28.69 1.96
CA SER A 231 -12.21 27.79 0.81
C SER A 231 -12.68 26.44 1.32
N GLY A 232 -13.76 25.87 0.77
CA GLY A 232 -14.14 24.47 1.02
C GLY A 232 -13.13 23.43 0.48
N HIS A 233 -11.91 23.87 0.16
CA HIS A 233 -10.80 23.14 -0.47
C HIS A 233 -9.53 23.37 0.36
N GLY A 234 -8.58 22.42 0.31
CA GLY A 234 -7.38 22.44 1.13
C GLY A 234 -7.35 21.36 2.22
N ILE A 235 -6.25 21.37 2.97
CA ILE A 235 -5.95 20.44 4.05
C ILE A 235 -6.53 20.98 5.35
N LEU A 236 -7.16 20.10 6.13
CA LEU A 236 -7.58 20.42 7.50
C LEU A 236 -6.37 20.29 8.43
N ILE A 237 -5.97 21.36 9.09
CA ILE A 237 -4.78 21.39 9.97
C ILE A 237 -5.21 21.43 11.43
N ASN A 238 -4.64 20.54 12.24
CA ASN A 238 -4.86 20.49 13.69
C ASN A 238 -3.80 21.31 14.45
N ASN A 239 -2.54 20.98 14.22
CA ASN A 239 -1.39 21.57 14.91
C ASN A 239 -0.16 21.57 14.00
N THR A 240 0.84 22.36 14.34
CA THR A 240 2.11 22.44 13.61
C THR A 240 3.29 22.53 14.58
N VAL A 241 4.29 21.69 14.36
CA VAL A 241 5.58 21.73 15.07
C VAL A 241 6.72 21.87 14.07
N ILE A 242 7.81 22.50 14.51
CA ILE A 242 9.00 22.74 13.68
C ILE A 242 10.16 21.90 14.22
N VAL A 243 10.83 21.21 13.31
CA VAL A 243 12.02 20.41 13.57
C VAL A 243 13.21 21.02 12.87
N SER A 244 14.32 21.23 13.59
CA SER A 244 15.54 21.79 13.01
C SER A 244 16.78 21.21 13.69
N PRO A 245 17.77 20.71 12.94
CA PRO A 245 18.96 20.07 13.52
C PRO A 245 19.88 21.07 14.23
N ASP A 246 19.72 22.37 13.99
CA ASP A 246 20.49 23.44 14.64
C ASP A 246 20.02 23.77 16.06
N GLY A 247 18.94 23.14 16.54
CA GLY A 247 18.42 23.32 17.91
C GLY A 247 17.66 24.63 18.16
N ASN A 248 17.42 25.45 17.14
CA ASN A 248 16.76 26.75 17.28
C ASN A 248 15.22 26.68 17.34
N HIS A 249 14.65 25.48 17.33
CA HIS A 249 13.22 25.22 17.24
C HIS A 249 12.76 24.15 18.25
N THR A 250 11.46 23.86 18.28
CA THR A 250 10.81 23.00 19.28
C THR A 250 11.41 21.59 19.36
N PHE A 251 11.82 21.03 18.22
CA PHE A 251 12.44 19.71 18.15
C PHE A 251 13.73 19.74 17.32
N THR A 252 14.70 18.91 17.68
CA THR A 252 15.91 18.66 16.89
C THR A 252 15.76 17.47 15.96
N ASN A 253 15.00 16.45 16.36
CA ASN A 253 14.78 15.21 15.61
C ASN A 253 13.33 15.08 15.14
N ILE A 254 13.12 14.46 13.98
CA ILE A 254 11.80 14.24 13.39
C ILE A 254 11.04 13.19 14.20
N SER A 255 11.74 12.17 14.71
CA SER A 255 11.16 11.10 15.54
C SER A 255 10.46 11.65 16.79
N ASP A 256 11.09 12.61 17.49
CA ASP A 256 10.51 13.24 18.69
C ASP A 256 9.28 14.08 18.36
N ALA A 257 9.30 14.79 17.22
CA ALA A 257 8.17 15.58 16.75
C ALA A 257 6.97 14.68 16.42
N ILE A 258 7.18 13.53 15.77
CA ILE A 258 6.12 12.54 15.49
C ILE A 258 5.60 11.95 16.80
N ALA A 259 6.47 11.63 17.76
CA ALA A 259 6.07 11.09 19.06
C ALA A 259 5.14 12.05 19.82
N SER A 260 5.33 13.36 19.66
CA SER A 260 4.49 14.40 20.29
C SER A 260 3.08 14.54 19.70
N ALA A 261 2.83 13.96 18.51
CA ALA A 261 1.51 14.04 17.88
C ALA A 261 0.47 13.21 18.65
N PRO A 262 -0.83 13.59 18.65
CA PRO A 262 -1.88 12.78 19.27
C PRO A 262 -2.02 11.40 18.61
N SER A 263 -2.19 10.36 19.43
CA SER A 263 -2.45 9.00 18.96
C SER A 263 -3.93 8.80 18.61
N ASP A 264 -4.19 7.91 17.65
CA ASP A 264 -5.51 7.51 17.14
C ASP A 264 -6.42 8.67 16.73
N SER A 265 -5.82 9.71 16.15
CA SER A 265 -6.56 10.85 15.59
C SER A 265 -7.49 10.40 14.45
N GLU A 266 -8.75 10.78 14.52
CA GLU A 266 -9.73 10.53 13.48
C GLU A 266 -9.55 11.51 12.30
N PRO A 267 -10.00 11.16 11.08
CA PRO A 267 -9.81 12.01 9.91
C PRO A 267 -10.32 13.45 10.09
N GLY A 268 -11.41 13.61 10.85
CA GLY A 268 -12.02 14.91 11.16
C GLY A 268 -11.22 15.77 12.16
N ASN A 269 -10.23 15.22 12.86
CA ASN A 269 -9.33 16.01 13.70
C ASN A 269 -8.33 16.83 12.89
N GLY A 270 -8.09 16.49 11.62
CA GLY A 270 -7.12 17.15 10.76
C GLY A 270 -5.69 16.64 10.94
N TYR A 271 -4.78 17.19 10.15
CA TYR A 271 -3.38 16.82 10.08
C TYR A 271 -2.55 17.47 11.19
N PHE A 272 -1.68 16.68 11.81
CA PHE A 272 -0.58 17.18 12.63
C PHE A 272 0.63 17.42 11.74
N VAL A 273 1.01 18.68 11.58
CA VAL A 273 2.09 19.09 10.67
C VAL A 273 3.42 19.02 11.40
N VAL A 274 4.34 18.25 10.83
CA VAL A 274 5.76 18.25 11.20
C VAL A 274 6.50 18.98 10.10
N TYR A 275 6.95 20.20 10.36
CA TYR A 275 7.75 20.96 9.41
C TYR A 275 9.24 20.77 9.71
N ALA A 276 9.90 19.92 8.93
CA ALA A 276 11.32 19.64 9.01
C ALA A 276 12.10 20.64 8.14
N ARG A 277 12.97 21.41 8.78
CA ARG A 277 13.79 22.44 8.14
C ARG A 277 14.85 21.83 7.21
N GLU A 278 15.48 22.69 6.43
CA GLU A 278 16.69 22.34 5.69
C GLU A 278 17.75 21.76 6.65
N GLY A 279 18.32 20.61 6.28
CA GLY A 279 19.23 19.89 7.14
C GLY A 279 19.39 18.42 6.77
N TYR A 280 20.43 17.82 7.33
CA TYR A 280 20.69 16.39 7.27
C TYR A 280 20.26 15.75 8.59
N TYR A 281 19.26 14.88 8.52
CA TYR A 281 18.70 14.14 9.64
C TYR A 281 19.17 12.70 9.55
N GLU A 282 20.27 12.39 10.25
CA GLU A 282 20.78 11.02 10.37
C GLU A 282 20.03 10.30 11.50
N GLU A 283 18.81 9.85 11.18
CA GLU A 283 17.92 9.16 12.10
C GLU A 283 17.10 8.08 11.38
N TYR A 284 16.71 7.05 12.12
CA TYR A 284 15.79 6.00 11.66
C TYR A 284 14.38 6.30 12.17
N VAL A 285 13.54 6.86 11.32
CA VAL A 285 12.24 7.38 11.71
C VAL A 285 11.16 6.32 11.54
N VAL A 286 10.32 6.15 12.56
CA VAL A 286 9.12 5.31 12.49
C VAL A 286 7.89 6.15 12.80
N VAL A 287 6.92 6.16 11.88
CA VAL A 287 5.54 6.64 12.12
C VAL A 287 4.67 5.43 12.45
N PRO A 288 4.43 5.12 13.74
CA PRO A 288 3.71 3.91 14.13
C PRO A 288 2.21 4.01 13.79
N LYS A 289 1.51 2.87 13.85
CA LYS A 289 0.11 2.73 13.40
C LYS A 289 -0.88 3.66 14.12
N ASP A 290 -0.59 4.03 15.36
CA ASP A 290 -1.41 4.93 16.18
C ASP A 290 -1.17 6.40 15.84
N LYS A 291 -0.07 6.77 15.18
CA LYS A 291 0.21 8.15 14.74
C LYS A 291 -0.38 8.41 13.35
N LYS A 292 -1.70 8.57 13.29
CA LYS A 292 -2.46 8.86 12.06
C LYS A 292 -2.43 10.36 11.69
N ASN A 293 -2.71 10.69 10.44
CA ASN A 293 -2.84 12.06 9.94
C ASN A 293 -1.59 12.94 10.15
N ILE A 294 -0.40 12.36 10.00
CA ILE A 294 0.84 13.15 10.02
C ILE A 294 1.08 13.77 8.63
N LEU A 295 1.32 15.07 8.59
CA LEU A 295 1.78 15.80 7.39
C LEU A 295 3.22 16.26 7.61
N LEU A 296 4.18 15.55 7.03
CA LEU A 296 5.60 15.85 7.12
C LEU A 296 6.03 16.72 5.92
N ILE A 297 6.45 17.95 6.17
CA ILE A 297 6.84 18.92 5.11
C ILE A 297 8.30 19.29 5.28
N GLY A 298 9.06 19.25 4.17
CA GLY A 298 10.44 19.71 4.09
C GLY A 298 10.61 21.09 3.43
N ASP A 299 11.83 21.62 3.50
CA ASP A 299 12.21 22.85 2.81
C ASP A 299 12.47 22.67 1.30
N GLY A 300 12.45 21.42 0.81
CA GLY A 300 12.66 21.08 -0.59
C GLY A 300 13.43 19.77 -0.75
N ILE A 301 13.22 19.11 -1.90
CA ILE A 301 14.09 18.02 -2.37
C ILE A 301 15.56 18.50 -2.35
N ASN A 302 16.46 17.67 -1.83
CA ASN A 302 17.88 17.95 -1.58
C ASN A 302 18.20 19.01 -0.52
N LYS A 303 17.20 19.58 0.17
CA LYS A 303 17.40 20.49 1.30
C LYS A 303 17.12 19.82 2.63
N THR A 304 15.98 19.16 2.74
CA THR A 304 15.62 18.35 3.90
C THR A 304 15.86 16.88 3.55
N ILE A 305 16.89 16.29 4.17
CA ILE A 305 17.35 14.94 3.85
C ILE A 305 17.30 14.07 5.11
N ILE A 306 16.52 12.99 5.08
CA ILE A 306 16.50 11.95 6.11
C ILE A 306 17.36 10.78 5.60
N THR A 307 18.39 10.40 6.35
CA THR A 307 19.41 9.46 5.88
C THR A 307 19.78 8.39 6.89
N GLY A 308 20.06 7.18 6.41
CA GLY A 308 20.58 6.06 7.19
C GLY A 308 21.31 5.06 6.29
N SER A 309 21.76 3.93 6.85
CA SER A 309 22.59 2.94 6.14
C SER A 309 22.37 1.49 6.60
N HIS A 310 21.29 1.19 7.31
CA HIS A 310 20.95 -0.20 7.65
C HIS A 310 20.77 -1.04 6.38
N ASN A 311 21.26 -2.27 6.42
CA ASN A 311 21.34 -3.13 5.25
C ASN A 311 21.49 -4.61 5.62
N ARG A 312 21.26 -5.48 4.63
CA ARG A 312 21.27 -6.93 4.82
C ARG A 312 22.63 -7.50 5.21
N VAL A 313 23.72 -7.02 4.60
CA VAL A 313 25.08 -7.52 4.89
C VAL A 313 25.45 -7.28 6.36
N ASP A 314 25.02 -6.15 6.92
CA ASP A 314 25.26 -5.78 8.31
C ASP A 314 24.17 -6.30 9.28
N ASN A 315 23.56 -7.45 8.92
CA ASN A 315 22.58 -8.20 9.72
C ASN A 315 21.23 -7.52 9.98
N TRP A 316 20.80 -6.56 9.16
CA TRP A 316 19.41 -6.09 9.18
C TRP A 316 18.52 -6.95 8.30
N THR A 317 17.27 -7.16 8.70
CA THR A 317 16.27 -7.69 7.77
C THR A 317 15.92 -6.63 6.74
N THR A 318 15.45 -7.02 5.56
CA THR A 318 14.98 -6.04 4.56
C THR A 318 13.89 -5.13 5.16
N TYR A 319 12.96 -5.70 5.94
CA TYR A 319 11.87 -4.96 6.58
C TYR A 319 12.37 -3.88 7.56
N ASN A 320 13.37 -4.18 8.39
CA ASN A 320 13.92 -3.23 9.37
C ASN A 320 15.17 -2.47 8.89
N SER A 321 15.60 -2.66 7.64
CA SER A 321 16.65 -1.86 7.01
C SER A 321 16.22 -0.44 6.62
N SER A 322 14.91 -0.14 6.70
CA SER A 322 14.32 1.13 6.29
C SER A 322 14.85 2.32 7.09
N THR A 323 15.39 3.34 6.41
CA THR A 323 15.67 4.64 7.02
C THR A 323 14.41 5.33 7.54
N PHE A 324 13.32 5.26 6.79
CA PHE A 324 12.02 5.80 7.19
C PHE A 324 10.93 4.73 7.02
N ALA A 325 10.18 4.46 8.08
CA ALA A 325 9.08 3.51 8.08
C ALA A 325 7.77 4.19 8.47
N VAL A 326 6.71 3.97 7.71
CA VAL A 326 5.39 4.52 8.00
C VAL A 326 4.32 3.43 8.05
N SER A 327 3.53 3.43 9.11
CA SER A 327 2.36 2.58 9.31
C SER A 327 1.11 3.36 9.73
N GLY A 328 1.26 4.62 10.15
CA GLY A 328 0.15 5.51 10.49
C GLY A 328 -0.67 5.93 9.27
N GLU A 329 -1.99 5.71 9.34
CA GLU A 329 -2.94 5.98 8.25
C GLU A 329 -2.96 7.46 7.83
N ARG A 330 -3.26 7.72 6.56
CA ARG A 330 -3.35 9.07 5.96
C ARG A 330 -2.06 9.88 6.02
N PHE A 331 -0.91 9.25 6.21
CA PHE A 331 0.38 9.92 6.20
C PHE A 331 0.63 10.67 4.88
N VAL A 332 1.13 11.90 4.97
CA VAL A 332 1.55 12.69 3.80
C VAL A 332 2.96 13.21 4.01
N ALA A 333 3.85 13.01 3.03
CA ALA A 333 5.16 13.65 2.98
C ALA A 333 5.27 14.58 1.77
N VAL A 334 5.85 15.77 1.97
CA VAL A 334 6.03 16.78 0.91
C VAL A 334 7.43 17.37 0.95
N ASP A 335 8.08 17.50 -0.20
CA ASP A 335 9.34 18.25 -0.36
C ASP A 335 10.53 17.72 0.46
N ILE A 336 10.73 16.40 0.50
CA ILE A 336 11.77 15.71 1.31
C ILE A 336 12.55 14.69 0.49
N THR A 337 13.84 14.53 0.76
CA THR A 337 14.66 13.41 0.31
C THR A 337 14.79 12.36 1.41
N PHE A 338 14.47 11.10 1.10
CA PHE A 338 14.74 9.92 1.92
C PHE A 338 15.86 9.09 1.30
N ARG A 339 16.89 8.76 2.08
CA ARG A 339 18.12 8.15 1.55
C ARG A 339 18.60 6.98 2.40
N ASN A 340 18.94 5.88 1.74
CA ASN A 340 19.79 4.84 2.32
C ASN A 340 21.17 4.85 1.63
N THR A 341 22.24 5.09 2.39
CA THR A 341 23.61 5.25 1.89
C THR A 341 24.44 3.97 1.88
N ALA A 342 23.86 2.80 2.19
CA ALA A 342 24.62 1.57 2.37
C ALA A 342 25.47 1.16 1.16
N GLY A 343 25.01 1.42 -0.07
CA GLY A 343 25.72 1.06 -1.30
C GLY A 343 25.29 -0.30 -1.88
N PRO A 344 25.60 -0.57 -3.17
CA PRO A 344 25.15 -1.78 -3.86
C PRO A 344 25.84 -3.07 -3.37
N GLU A 345 27.01 -2.97 -2.74
CA GLU A 345 27.74 -4.08 -2.09
C GLU A 345 27.07 -4.57 -0.80
N LYS A 346 26.16 -3.78 -0.23
CA LYS A 346 25.44 -4.09 1.00
C LYS A 346 24.11 -4.81 0.79
N HIS A 347 23.79 -5.13 -0.46
CA HIS A 347 22.54 -5.78 -0.87
C HIS A 347 21.31 -4.97 -0.44
N GLN A 348 20.24 -5.61 0.06
CA GLN A 348 18.98 -4.95 0.40
C GLN A 348 19.19 -3.85 1.46
N ALA A 349 18.79 -2.62 1.13
CA ALA A 349 18.94 -1.45 1.99
C ALA A 349 17.84 -0.42 1.69
N VAL A 350 16.77 -0.48 2.47
CA VAL A 350 15.54 0.28 2.20
C VAL A 350 15.70 1.75 2.62
N ALA A 351 15.32 2.69 1.75
CA ALA A 351 15.21 4.10 2.11
C ALA A 351 13.85 4.38 2.77
N VAL A 352 12.75 3.91 2.16
CA VAL A 352 11.40 4.07 2.70
C VAL A 352 10.65 2.75 2.67
N ARG A 353 10.05 2.38 3.81
CA ARG A 353 9.03 1.35 3.90
C ARG A 353 7.67 1.97 4.21
N ASN A 354 6.70 1.74 3.33
CA ASN A 354 5.35 2.25 3.47
C ASN A 354 4.33 1.12 3.65
N SER A 355 3.69 1.08 4.82
CA SER A 355 2.61 0.17 5.21
C SER A 355 1.36 0.94 5.64
N ALA A 356 1.25 2.22 5.30
CA ALA A 356 0.15 3.10 5.68
C ALA A 356 -0.91 3.18 4.59
N ASP A 357 -2.17 2.95 4.96
CA ASP A 357 -3.30 3.13 4.04
C ASP A 357 -3.57 4.61 3.78
N CYS A 358 -4.02 4.90 2.55
CA CYS A 358 -4.32 6.25 2.09
C CYS A 358 -3.13 7.21 2.27
N SER A 359 -1.89 6.72 2.08
CA SER A 359 -0.68 7.51 2.24
C SER A 359 -0.25 8.19 0.94
N THR A 360 0.36 9.37 1.04
CA THR A 360 0.84 10.14 -0.12
C THR A 360 2.24 10.68 0.05
N PHE A 361 3.05 10.59 -1.00
CA PHE A 361 4.34 11.26 -1.12
C PHE A 361 4.28 12.19 -2.32
N TYR A 362 4.53 13.49 -2.12
CA TYR A 362 4.44 14.51 -3.15
C TYR A 362 5.71 15.35 -3.21
N ARG A 363 6.35 15.41 -4.39
CA ARG A 363 7.66 16.05 -4.55
C ARG A 363 8.68 15.50 -3.54
N CYS A 364 8.73 14.18 -3.44
CA CYS A 364 9.72 13.49 -2.63
C CYS A 364 10.80 12.85 -3.51
N ARG A 365 11.97 12.63 -2.93
CA ARG A 365 13.05 11.89 -3.57
C ARG A 365 13.44 10.67 -2.74
N PHE A 366 13.61 9.53 -3.39
CA PHE A 366 13.98 8.27 -2.76
C PHE A 366 15.30 7.79 -3.36
N GLU A 367 16.33 7.67 -2.53
CA GLU A 367 17.68 7.36 -2.96
C GLU A 367 18.21 6.10 -2.30
N GLY A 368 18.57 5.11 -3.10
CA GLY A 368 19.24 3.90 -2.66
C GLY A 368 19.89 3.16 -3.82
N TYR A 369 20.06 1.86 -3.64
CA TYR A 369 20.50 0.91 -4.66
C TYR A 369 19.48 -0.24 -4.72
N GLN A 370 19.78 -1.37 -4.09
CA GLN A 370 18.86 -2.50 -4.02
C GLN A 370 17.76 -2.25 -2.98
N ASP A 371 16.51 -2.53 -3.36
CA ASP A 371 15.33 -2.45 -2.47
C ASP A 371 15.03 -1.02 -1.94
N THR A 372 15.24 0.02 -2.75
CA THR A 372 15.13 1.43 -2.30
C THR A 372 13.78 1.81 -1.69
N LEU A 373 12.67 1.50 -2.38
CA LEU A 373 11.32 1.87 -1.97
C LEU A 373 10.46 0.61 -1.78
N TYR A 374 10.18 0.30 -0.52
CA TYR A 374 9.32 -0.81 -0.14
C TYR A 374 7.87 -0.34 0.00
N VAL A 375 7.11 -0.43 -1.11
CA VAL A 375 5.64 -0.26 -1.14
C VAL A 375 4.96 -1.49 -0.53
N HIS A 376 5.12 -1.64 0.79
CA HIS A 376 4.85 -2.89 1.50
C HIS A 376 3.40 -3.34 1.38
N SER A 377 2.43 -2.53 1.81
CA SER A 377 1.01 -2.92 1.85
C SER A 377 0.04 -1.73 1.78
N LEU A 378 -1.25 -2.01 1.57
CA LEU A 378 -2.36 -1.03 1.54
C LEU A 378 -2.28 -0.02 0.38
N ARG A 379 -3.12 1.02 0.39
CA ARG A 379 -3.26 1.96 -0.74
C ARG A 379 -2.32 3.14 -0.60
N GLN A 380 -1.57 3.44 -1.67
CA GLN A 380 -0.49 4.42 -1.65
C GLN A 380 -0.48 5.24 -2.94
N PHE A 381 -0.13 6.52 -2.83
CA PHE A 381 0.00 7.44 -3.97
C PHE A 381 1.33 8.18 -3.95
N TYR A 382 2.02 8.22 -5.08
CA TYR A 382 3.30 8.89 -5.27
C TYR A 382 3.17 9.86 -6.44
N ARG A 383 3.40 11.15 -6.20
CA ARG A 383 3.19 12.22 -7.18
C ARG A 383 4.42 13.11 -7.30
N ASP A 384 4.87 13.36 -8.53
CA ASP A 384 5.99 14.25 -8.82
C ASP A 384 7.28 13.85 -8.05
N CYS A 385 7.50 12.55 -7.86
CA CYS A 385 8.62 12.02 -7.08
C CYS A 385 9.78 11.56 -7.98
N ASP A 386 11.00 11.61 -7.44
CA ASP A 386 12.18 10.99 -8.05
C ASP A 386 12.56 9.71 -7.29
N ILE A 387 12.73 8.59 -7.99
CA ILE A 387 13.10 7.31 -7.38
C ILE A 387 14.37 6.77 -8.06
N TYR A 388 15.41 6.51 -7.28
CA TYR A 388 16.69 6.01 -7.76
C TYR A 388 17.04 4.65 -7.14
N GLY A 389 17.44 3.68 -7.97
CA GLY A 389 17.96 2.41 -7.45
C GLY A 389 18.48 1.47 -8.54
N THR A 390 18.73 0.22 -8.18
CA THR A 390 19.33 -0.80 -9.06
C THR A 390 18.45 -2.04 -9.19
N VAL A 391 18.59 -2.96 -8.23
CA VAL A 391 17.85 -4.22 -8.17
C VAL A 391 16.58 -4.00 -7.36
N ASP A 392 15.43 -4.35 -7.94
CA ASP A 392 14.12 -4.39 -7.26
C ASP A 392 13.76 -3.10 -6.50
N PHE A 393 14.12 -1.94 -7.04
CA PHE A 393 14.14 -0.72 -6.24
C PHE A 393 12.76 -0.11 -5.95
N ILE A 394 11.69 -0.62 -6.58
CA ILE A 394 10.30 -0.44 -6.15
C ILE A 394 9.68 -1.81 -5.97
N PHE A 395 9.44 -2.23 -4.74
CA PHE A 395 9.01 -3.60 -4.45
C PHE A 395 8.00 -3.67 -3.31
N GLY A 396 7.26 -4.77 -3.25
CA GLY A 396 6.25 -4.99 -2.22
C GLY A 396 4.89 -5.39 -2.79
N ASN A 397 3.85 -5.26 -1.97
CA ASN A 397 2.51 -5.75 -2.29
C ASN A 397 1.42 -4.77 -1.85
N ALA A 398 1.70 -3.47 -1.94
CA ALA A 398 0.70 -2.40 -1.86
C ALA A 398 -0.19 -2.36 -3.12
N ALA A 399 -1.29 -1.60 -3.04
CA ALA A 399 -1.92 -1.00 -4.21
C ALA A 399 -1.32 0.40 -4.38
N ALA A 400 -0.23 0.50 -5.15
CA ALA A 400 0.57 1.72 -5.27
C ALA A 400 0.41 2.32 -6.67
N VAL A 401 0.06 3.61 -6.73
CA VAL A 401 0.03 4.40 -7.97
C VAL A 401 1.12 5.46 -7.95
N PHE A 402 1.97 5.45 -8.97
CA PHE A 402 2.99 6.46 -9.24
C PHE A 402 2.51 7.30 -10.41
N GLN A 403 2.45 8.62 -10.23
CA GLN A 403 1.97 9.53 -11.25
C GLN A 403 2.92 10.71 -11.45
N ASN A 404 3.34 10.96 -12.69
CA ASN A 404 4.28 12.03 -13.01
C ASN A 404 5.60 11.94 -12.23
N CYS A 405 6.05 10.72 -11.94
CA CYS A 405 7.31 10.46 -11.26
C CYS A 405 8.44 10.21 -12.26
N ASN A 406 9.68 10.44 -11.82
CA ASN A 406 10.88 10.03 -12.54
C ASN A 406 11.50 8.82 -11.86
N LEU A 407 11.67 7.73 -12.61
CA LEU A 407 12.28 6.49 -12.15
C LEU A 407 13.64 6.34 -12.84
N TYR A 408 14.71 6.23 -12.04
CA TYR A 408 16.08 6.25 -12.53
C TYR A 408 16.86 5.01 -12.11
N ALA A 409 17.19 4.16 -13.07
CA ALA A 409 18.11 3.03 -12.87
C ALA A 409 19.55 3.53 -12.74
N ARG A 410 20.19 3.22 -11.62
CA ARG A 410 21.59 3.54 -11.34
C ARG A 410 22.54 2.47 -11.85
N LYS A 411 23.84 2.77 -11.84
CA LYS A 411 24.88 1.78 -12.13
C LYS A 411 24.95 0.73 -11.00
N PRO A 412 24.69 -0.56 -11.27
CA PRO A 412 24.79 -1.62 -10.26
C PRO A 412 26.23 -2.16 -10.12
N LEU A 413 26.40 -3.25 -9.37
CA LEU A 413 27.66 -4.00 -9.41
C LEU A 413 27.83 -4.73 -10.76
N PRO A 414 29.07 -5.09 -11.15
CA PRO A 414 29.31 -5.91 -12.33
C PRO A 414 28.45 -7.19 -12.33
N TYR A 415 27.93 -7.55 -13.50
CA TYR A 415 27.09 -8.73 -13.75
C TYR A 415 25.69 -8.72 -13.10
N GLN A 416 25.33 -7.69 -12.34
CA GLN A 416 23.96 -7.49 -11.90
C GLN A 416 23.08 -6.95 -13.05
N LYS A 417 21.77 -7.14 -12.88
CA LYS A 417 20.74 -6.60 -13.76
C LYS A 417 19.86 -5.67 -12.95
N ASN A 418 19.47 -4.54 -13.52
CA ASN A 418 18.53 -3.65 -12.86
C ASN A 418 17.09 -4.12 -13.10
N ALA A 419 16.24 -3.97 -12.09
CA ALA A 419 14.80 -4.19 -12.21
C ALA A 419 14.09 -3.03 -11.51
N PHE A 420 13.27 -2.29 -12.26
CA PHE A 420 12.53 -1.16 -11.72
C PHE A 420 11.51 -1.61 -10.68
N THR A 421 10.84 -2.73 -10.93
CA THR A 421 9.83 -3.27 -10.03
C THR A 421 10.03 -4.73 -9.67
N ALA A 422 9.68 -5.08 -8.43
CA ALA A 422 9.55 -6.47 -7.98
C ALA A 422 8.27 -6.64 -7.15
N GLN A 423 7.14 -6.84 -7.84
CA GLN A 423 5.83 -6.87 -7.20
C GLN A 423 5.55 -8.25 -6.59
N GLY A 424 5.09 -8.26 -5.33
CA GLY A 424 5.03 -9.44 -4.47
C GLY A 424 3.63 -9.98 -4.19
N ARG A 425 2.68 -9.90 -5.13
CA ARG A 425 1.33 -10.45 -4.92
C ARG A 425 1.34 -11.98 -4.91
N THR A 426 0.80 -12.57 -3.85
CA THR A 426 0.79 -14.03 -3.63
C THR A 426 -0.57 -14.69 -3.82
N ASP A 427 -1.65 -13.90 -3.82
CA ASP A 427 -3.02 -14.39 -3.96
C ASP A 427 -3.79 -13.55 -4.99
N PRO A 428 -4.50 -14.17 -5.95
CA PRO A 428 -5.20 -13.46 -7.03
C PRO A 428 -6.36 -12.58 -6.52
N TYR A 429 -6.88 -12.85 -5.32
CA TYR A 429 -7.93 -12.05 -4.69
C TYR A 429 -7.39 -10.81 -3.96
N GLN A 430 -6.07 -10.63 -3.87
CA GLN A 430 -5.53 -9.37 -3.38
C GLN A 430 -5.75 -8.26 -4.42
N ASN A 431 -6.26 -7.11 -3.97
CA ASN A 431 -6.46 -5.92 -4.79
C ASN A 431 -5.18 -5.08 -4.96
N THR A 432 -4.01 -5.72 -4.93
CA THR A 432 -2.69 -5.09 -4.86
C THR A 432 -1.94 -5.14 -6.20
N GLY A 433 -0.92 -4.29 -6.37
CA GLY A 433 -0.15 -4.15 -7.60
C GLY A 433 0.54 -2.80 -7.67
N ILE A 434 1.44 -2.64 -8.64
CA ILE A 434 2.15 -1.39 -8.90
C ILE A 434 1.65 -0.80 -10.23
N SER A 435 1.14 0.42 -10.20
CA SER A 435 0.70 1.17 -11.37
C SER A 435 1.59 2.39 -11.57
N ILE A 436 2.24 2.46 -12.73
CA ILE A 436 3.14 3.55 -13.11
C ILE A 436 2.49 4.29 -14.28
N GLN A 437 1.96 5.48 -14.01
CA GLN A 437 1.16 6.26 -14.94
C GLN A 437 1.82 7.61 -15.25
N ASN A 438 1.98 7.94 -16.53
CA ASN A 438 2.55 9.22 -16.96
C ASN A 438 3.91 9.51 -16.29
N CYS A 439 4.77 8.50 -16.15
CA CYS A 439 6.08 8.62 -15.54
C CYS A 439 7.19 8.64 -16.58
N THR A 440 8.39 9.01 -16.15
CA THR A 440 9.62 8.94 -16.96
C THR A 440 10.50 7.81 -16.45
N ILE A 441 10.83 6.84 -17.30
CA ILE A 441 11.67 5.69 -16.99
C ILE A 441 13.00 5.87 -17.72
N ASN A 442 14.09 6.10 -16.99
CA ASN A 442 15.40 6.43 -17.56
C ASN A 442 16.58 5.88 -16.75
N ALA A 443 17.79 6.01 -17.30
CA ALA A 443 19.02 5.79 -16.56
C ALA A 443 19.38 7.04 -15.74
N ALA A 444 19.90 6.83 -14.53
CA ALA A 444 20.61 7.88 -13.79
C ALA A 444 21.93 8.23 -14.50
N PRO A 445 22.53 9.41 -14.23
CA PRO A 445 23.75 9.84 -14.93
C PRO A 445 24.91 8.84 -14.89
N ASP A 446 25.05 8.08 -13.82
CA ASP A 446 26.12 7.08 -13.62
C ASP A 446 25.99 5.85 -14.53
N LEU A 447 24.77 5.40 -14.84
CA LEU A 447 24.49 4.34 -15.81
C LEU A 447 24.42 4.89 -17.23
N ASN A 448 23.90 6.11 -17.42
CA ASN A 448 23.70 6.69 -18.75
C ASN A 448 25.01 6.90 -19.53
N MET A 449 26.15 7.00 -18.84
CA MET A 449 27.47 7.03 -19.48
C MET A 449 27.79 5.75 -20.27
N ASN A 450 27.21 4.61 -19.88
CA ASN A 450 27.37 3.34 -20.57
C ASN A 450 26.17 2.42 -20.27
N LEU A 451 25.08 2.55 -21.03
CA LEU A 451 23.89 1.71 -20.89
C LEU A 451 24.19 0.21 -21.10
N SER A 452 25.26 -0.15 -21.81
CA SER A 452 25.66 -1.55 -21.99
C SER A 452 26.29 -2.18 -20.74
N PHE A 453 26.61 -1.38 -19.71
CA PHE A 453 27.20 -1.87 -18.47
C PHE A 453 26.30 -2.86 -17.74
N ALA A 454 24.98 -2.62 -17.72
CA ALA A 454 24.01 -3.51 -17.10
C ALA A 454 22.65 -3.41 -17.81
N PRO A 455 22.03 -4.54 -18.20
CA PRO A 455 20.68 -4.52 -18.73
C PRO A 455 19.69 -4.12 -17.64
N SER A 456 18.70 -3.31 -18.00
CA SER A 456 17.62 -2.88 -17.10
C SER A 456 16.26 -3.35 -17.62
N TYR A 457 15.38 -3.74 -16.71
CA TYR A 457 14.06 -4.28 -17.00
C TYR A 457 12.97 -3.55 -16.21
N LEU A 458 11.77 -3.46 -16.78
CA LEU A 458 10.59 -2.87 -16.14
C LEU A 458 10.24 -3.57 -14.81
N GLY A 459 10.50 -4.88 -14.72
CA GLY A 459 10.41 -5.60 -13.46
C GLY A 459 10.61 -7.10 -13.58
N ARG A 460 10.48 -7.78 -12.43
CA ARG A 460 10.53 -9.24 -12.30
C ARG A 460 9.60 -9.77 -11.20
N PRO A 461 8.98 -10.95 -11.38
CA PRO A 461 7.85 -11.39 -10.54
C PRO A 461 8.33 -11.99 -9.22
N TRP A 462 8.47 -11.16 -8.18
CA TRP A 462 8.89 -11.63 -6.86
C TRP A 462 7.99 -12.76 -6.31
N LYS A 463 6.70 -12.72 -6.64
CA LYS A 463 5.70 -13.74 -6.25
C LYS A 463 4.81 -14.14 -7.43
N ALA A 464 4.17 -15.31 -7.33
CA ALA A 464 3.48 -15.96 -8.44
C ALA A 464 2.42 -15.11 -9.15
N TYR A 465 1.66 -14.29 -8.41
CA TYR A 465 0.59 -13.46 -8.98
C TYR A 465 1.02 -12.01 -9.21
N SER A 466 2.33 -11.78 -9.38
CA SER A 466 2.94 -10.46 -9.54
C SER A 466 2.14 -9.58 -10.51
N ARG A 467 1.87 -8.32 -10.13
CA ARG A 467 1.03 -7.42 -10.92
C ARG A 467 1.60 -6.02 -11.00
N THR A 468 2.08 -5.67 -12.19
CA THR A 468 2.67 -4.35 -12.47
C THR A 468 2.18 -3.84 -13.83
N VAL A 469 1.87 -2.56 -13.91
CA VAL A 469 1.58 -1.90 -15.18
C VAL A 469 2.39 -0.62 -15.37
N PHE A 470 2.84 -0.40 -16.61
CA PHE A 470 3.39 0.86 -17.08
C PHE A 470 2.44 1.42 -18.14
N MET A 471 1.90 2.61 -17.90
CA MET A 471 0.95 3.23 -18.81
C MET A 471 1.20 4.71 -19.02
N GLU A 472 0.94 5.20 -20.25
CA GLU A 472 1.08 6.60 -20.65
C GLU A 472 2.47 7.19 -20.34
N SER A 473 3.48 6.33 -20.21
CA SER A 473 4.79 6.71 -19.66
C SER A 473 5.85 6.80 -20.75
N PHE A 474 6.82 7.70 -20.55
CA PHE A 474 8.03 7.74 -21.36
C PHE A 474 8.99 6.63 -20.90
N ILE A 475 9.36 5.73 -21.81
CA ILE A 475 10.35 4.69 -21.58
C ILE A 475 11.58 4.99 -22.43
N GLY A 476 12.68 5.35 -21.77
CA GLY A 476 13.97 5.61 -22.40
C GLY A 476 14.69 4.33 -22.87
N GLU A 477 15.83 4.53 -23.54
CA GLU A 477 16.61 3.46 -24.17
C GLU A 477 17.25 2.48 -23.16
N VAL A 478 17.19 2.82 -21.86
CA VAL A 478 17.71 2.00 -20.75
C VAL A 478 17.05 0.62 -20.64
N ILE A 479 15.80 0.49 -21.12
CA ILE A 479 15.05 -0.76 -20.99
C ILE A 479 15.43 -1.76 -22.08
N HIS A 480 15.86 -2.95 -21.65
CA HIS A 480 16.15 -4.06 -22.53
C HIS A 480 14.91 -4.45 -23.36
N PRO A 481 15.04 -4.80 -24.66
CA PRO A 481 13.89 -5.10 -25.53
C PRO A 481 12.90 -6.15 -25.02
N ALA A 482 13.38 -7.16 -24.29
CA ALA A 482 12.54 -8.15 -23.61
C ALA A 482 11.54 -7.51 -22.61
N GLY A 483 11.85 -6.33 -22.08
CA GLY A 483 11.03 -5.54 -21.16
C GLY A 483 11.04 -6.05 -19.73
N TRP A 484 10.80 -7.34 -19.55
CA TRP A 484 10.62 -8.00 -18.25
C TRP A 484 11.66 -9.09 -18.05
N LEU A 485 12.02 -9.37 -16.79
CA LEU A 485 13.03 -10.35 -16.41
C LEU A 485 12.40 -11.47 -15.57
N GLU A 486 12.78 -12.72 -15.78
CA GLU A 486 12.34 -13.82 -14.93
C GLU A 486 12.83 -13.64 -13.48
N TRP A 487 12.07 -14.16 -12.52
CA TRP A 487 12.54 -14.21 -11.12
C TRP A 487 13.52 -15.37 -10.93
N ASN A 488 13.00 -16.61 -11.03
CA ASN A 488 13.76 -17.84 -11.03
C ASN A 488 12.97 -18.92 -11.76
N GLY A 489 13.41 -19.31 -12.96
CA GLY A 489 12.69 -20.27 -13.81
C GLY A 489 11.36 -19.71 -14.32
N THR A 490 10.35 -20.58 -14.45
CA THR A 490 9.06 -20.27 -15.08
C THR A 490 7.92 -20.01 -14.10
N ASP A 491 8.19 -20.07 -12.80
CA ASP A 491 7.16 -19.90 -11.77
C ASP A 491 6.55 -18.48 -11.85
N GLY A 492 5.22 -18.43 -11.91
CA GLY A 492 4.48 -17.17 -11.98
C GLY A 492 4.31 -16.58 -13.38
N LEU A 493 5.04 -17.06 -14.41
CA LEU A 493 4.98 -16.48 -15.76
C LEU A 493 3.61 -16.64 -16.44
N ASP A 494 2.82 -17.61 -15.99
CA ASP A 494 1.46 -17.91 -16.45
C ASP A 494 0.35 -17.22 -15.64
N THR A 495 0.67 -16.76 -14.43
CA THR A 495 -0.29 -16.27 -13.44
C THR A 495 -0.10 -14.78 -13.10
N LEU A 496 1.07 -14.21 -13.39
CA LEU A 496 1.34 -12.79 -13.28
C LEU A 496 0.47 -11.96 -14.22
N PHE A 497 0.41 -10.65 -13.98
CA PHE A 497 -0.17 -9.67 -14.89
C PHE A 497 0.81 -8.51 -15.08
N TYR A 498 1.51 -8.50 -16.21
CA TYR A 498 2.42 -7.42 -16.61
C TYR A 498 1.86 -6.69 -17.82
N GLY A 499 1.50 -5.41 -17.61
CA GLY A 499 0.79 -4.61 -18.59
C GLY A 499 1.60 -3.43 -19.11
N GLU A 500 1.55 -3.18 -20.42
CA GLU A 500 2.01 -1.94 -21.04
C GLU A 500 0.85 -1.29 -21.82
N PHE A 501 0.61 0.01 -21.63
CA PHE A 501 -0.46 0.76 -22.33
C PHE A 501 0.00 2.15 -22.74
N ALA A 502 -0.10 2.47 -24.04
CA ALA A 502 0.17 3.83 -24.55
C ALA A 502 1.51 4.45 -24.08
N ASN A 503 2.52 3.61 -23.82
CA ASN A 503 3.87 4.08 -23.51
C ASN A 503 4.54 4.60 -24.79
N TYR A 504 5.48 5.54 -24.64
CA TYR A 504 6.20 6.15 -25.74
C TYR A 504 7.69 6.30 -25.41
N GLY A 505 8.50 6.64 -26.41
CA GLY A 505 9.96 6.71 -26.28
C GLY A 505 10.68 5.46 -26.80
N PRO A 506 12.03 5.51 -26.87
CA PRO A 506 12.82 4.48 -27.54
C PRO A 506 12.74 3.09 -26.90
N GLY A 507 12.51 2.98 -25.59
CA GLY A 507 12.35 1.70 -24.89
C GLY A 507 10.91 1.16 -24.87
N ALA A 508 9.93 1.88 -25.44
CA ALA A 508 8.52 1.51 -25.38
C ALA A 508 8.08 0.49 -26.46
N ASN A 509 8.94 0.15 -27.42
CA ASN A 509 8.59 -0.81 -28.46
C ASN A 509 8.36 -2.22 -27.86
N THR A 510 7.17 -2.77 -28.09
CA THR A 510 6.74 -4.06 -27.54
C THR A 510 7.00 -5.26 -28.46
N SER A 511 7.52 -5.06 -29.68
CA SER A 511 7.66 -6.13 -30.69
C SER A 511 8.62 -7.27 -30.31
N MET A 512 9.52 -7.03 -29.36
CA MET A 512 10.53 -8.00 -28.87
C MET A 512 10.34 -8.35 -27.39
N ARG A 513 9.17 -8.04 -26.82
CA ARG A 513 8.86 -8.37 -25.43
C ARG A 513 8.74 -9.88 -25.25
N VAL A 514 8.91 -10.31 -24.01
CA VAL A 514 8.71 -11.70 -23.59
C VAL A 514 7.33 -12.26 -24.04
N HIS A 515 7.27 -13.55 -24.32
CA HIS A 515 6.04 -14.25 -24.75
C HIS A 515 5.33 -14.98 -23.61
N TRP A 516 5.41 -14.45 -22.38
CA TRP A 516 4.77 -15.06 -21.21
C TRP A 516 3.25 -14.86 -21.28
N LEU A 517 2.47 -15.86 -20.82
CA LEU A 517 1.01 -15.78 -20.82
C LEU A 517 0.49 -14.63 -19.93
N GLY A 518 1.20 -14.30 -18.86
CA GLY A 518 0.88 -13.17 -17.98
C GLY A 518 1.26 -11.78 -18.53
N TYR A 519 2.03 -11.68 -19.62
CA TYR A 519 2.38 -10.40 -20.24
C TYR A 519 1.30 -9.95 -21.23
N LYS A 520 0.93 -8.66 -21.19
CA LYS A 520 -0.08 -8.07 -22.07
C LYS A 520 0.26 -6.66 -22.51
N VAL A 521 0.13 -6.40 -23.81
CA VAL A 521 -0.13 -5.04 -24.31
C VAL A 521 -1.61 -4.77 -24.08
N MET A 522 -1.92 -3.84 -23.19
CA MET A 522 -3.28 -3.63 -22.71
C MET A 522 -4.10 -2.78 -23.69
N ASP A 523 -5.43 -2.90 -23.60
CA ASP A 523 -6.38 -1.93 -24.13
C ASP A 523 -6.82 -0.92 -23.05
N ALA A 524 -7.60 0.09 -23.43
CA ALA A 524 -8.08 1.10 -22.49
C ALA A 524 -9.03 0.54 -21.41
N ALA A 525 -9.81 -0.52 -21.72
CA ALA A 525 -10.73 -1.14 -20.79
C ALA A 525 -9.99 -1.94 -19.70
N GLN A 526 -8.80 -2.45 -20.01
CA GLN A 526 -7.89 -3.05 -19.06
C GLN A 526 -7.14 -1.97 -18.26
N ALA A 527 -6.58 -0.96 -18.95
CA ALA A 527 -5.77 0.08 -18.35
C ALA A 527 -6.53 0.93 -17.32
N VAL A 528 -7.82 1.23 -17.57
CA VAL A 528 -8.64 2.04 -16.65
C VAL A 528 -8.74 1.45 -15.24
N ASN A 529 -8.58 0.13 -15.08
CA ASN A 529 -8.61 -0.54 -13.77
C ASN A 529 -7.39 -0.22 -12.90
N PHE A 530 -6.32 0.32 -13.49
CA PHE A 530 -5.08 0.67 -12.81
C PHE A 530 -4.94 2.19 -12.55
N THR A 531 -5.98 2.96 -12.85
CA THR A 531 -6.05 4.41 -12.59
C THR A 531 -6.33 4.69 -11.12
N VAL A 532 -6.07 5.93 -10.68
CA VAL A 532 -6.26 6.37 -9.29
C VAL A 532 -7.68 6.07 -8.76
N PHE A 533 -8.73 6.34 -9.54
CA PHE A 533 -10.11 6.09 -9.10
C PHE A 533 -10.44 4.61 -8.97
N ASN A 534 -10.04 3.78 -9.92
CA ASN A 534 -10.44 2.38 -9.92
C ASN A 534 -9.54 1.48 -9.08
N PHE A 535 -8.25 1.82 -8.99
CA PHE A 535 -7.25 0.97 -8.35
C PHE A 535 -7.10 1.24 -6.86
N THR A 536 -7.22 2.50 -6.43
CA THR A 536 -6.99 2.92 -5.03
C THR A 536 -8.15 3.71 -4.43
N MET A 537 -9.25 3.91 -5.16
CA MET A 537 -10.36 4.81 -4.77
C MET A 537 -9.86 6.21 -4.39
N GLY A 538 -8.92 6.76 -5.17
CA GLY A 538 -8.29 8.03 -4.85
C GLY A 538 -9.27 9.20 -4.68
N ASP A 539 -10.44 9.17 -5.31
CA ASP A 539 -11.51 10.17 -5.14
C ASP A 539 -12.02 10.26 -3.69
N ALA A 540 -11.95 9.18 -2.93
CA ALA A 540 -12.43 9.14 -1.55
C ALA A 540 -11.48 9.80 -0.54
N TRP A 541 -10.17 9.91 -0.85
CA TRP A 541 -9.17 10.30 0.16
C TRP A 541 -8.12 11.30 -0.32
N LEU A 542 -7.75 11.33 -1.61
CA LEU A 542 -6.79 12.31 -2.13
C LEU A 542 -7.27 13.76 -2.05
N PRO A 543 -8.57 14.09 -2.25
CA PRO A 543 -9.05 15.46 -2.12
C PRO A 543 -8.81 16.11 -0.74
N ASP A 544 -8.59 15.30 0.31
CA ASP A 544 -8.24 15.81 1.64
C ASP A 544 -6.78 16.25 1.78
N THR A 545 -5.93 15.84 0.85
CA THR A 545 -4.50 16.18 0.84
C THR A 545 -4.19 17.44 0.05
N ASP A 546 -5.14 17.94 -0.76
CA ASP A 546 -4.95 19.06 -1.69
C ASP A 546 -3.79 18.86 -2.69
N ILE A 547 -3.33 17.62 -2.87
CA ILE A 547 -2.30 17.23 -3.83
C ILE A 547 -2.95 16.98 -5.20
N PRO A 548 -2.39 17.50 -6.31
CA PRO A 548 -2.93 17.28 -7.63
C PRO A 548 -2.81 15.81 -8.05
N PHE A 549 -3.85 15.29 -8.70
CA PHE A 549 -3.85 13.94 -9.27
C PHE A 549 -4.76 13.88 -10.51
N PHE A 550 -4.44 13.00 -11.45
CA PHE A 550 -5.34 12.59 -12.53
C PHE A 550 -6.05 11.31 -12.12
N GLY A 551 -7.38 11.33 -12.15
CA GLY A 551 -8.22 10.24 -11.63
C GLY A 551 -8.33 9.02 -12.55
N GLY A 552 -8.29 9.24 -13.87
CA GLY A 552 -8.51 8.24 -14.92
C GLY A 552 -7.34 8.13 -15.90
N LEU A 553 -7.65 7.66 -17.12
CA LEU A 553 -6.76 7.74 -18.28
C LEU A 553 -6.97 9.10 -18.98
N PHE A 554 -5.91 9.64 -19.58
CA PHE A 554 -5.86 10.92 -20.31
C PHE A 554 -6.06 12.20 -19.48
#